data_AF-A0A970W0U4-F1
#
_entry.id   AF-A0A970W0U4-F1
#
_cell.length_a   1.000
_cell.length_b   1.000
_cell.length_c   1.000
_cell.angle_alpha   90.00
_cell.angle_beta   90.00
_cell.angle_gamma   90.00
#
_symmetry.space_group_name_H-M   'P 1'
#
loop_
_entity.id
_entity.type
_entity.pdbx_description
1 polymer ?
#
loop_
_entity_poly.entity_id
_entity_poly.type
_entity_poly.pdbx_seq_one_letter_code
_entity_poly.pdbx_strand_id
1 'polypeptide(L)'
;MKKNLTLNRPVFEQQAFDSSALTVLATLFHRFVEPADYDLTVRRDDRVIHRASVRVAAEGAPSQLNLDLAKLGGEPACAREGAPVYTLAAGGVLGLYASAGVGRYAVTIVRLDQREKRIVLDSARAVPAGDLFAVTLVRPGLYQALTVGDQGRGKGELRVALPKEGDKLRVDQATLIELGDQGLLRPDAAKLFSGQSVVFQCKLPTRIQVQLVKPDDAITGGGGGGGTPPPVGPGRPPRGEPIRVRREVITRDHR
;
A
#
# COMPACT_ATOMS: atom_id res chain seq x y z
N MET A 1 23.50 -26.78 3.11
CA MET A 1 22.10 -26.51 2.70
C MET A 1 21.99 -25.06 2.22
N LYS A 2 21.70 -24.80 0.94
CA LYS A 2 21.38 -23.45 0.46
C LYS A 2 19.93 -23.13 0.87
N LYS A 3 19.75 -22.13 1.73
CA LYS A 3 18.44 -21.64 2.16
C LYS A 3 17.86 -20.83 0.98
N ASN A 4 16.84 -21.35 0.31
CA ASN A 4 16.14 -20.57 -0.72
C ASN A 4 15.39 -19.43 -0.03
N LEU A 5 15.89 -18.20 -0.21
CA LEU A 5 15.24 -17.00 0.27
C LEU A 5 14.05 -16.68 -0.63
N THR A 6 12.83 -16.91 -0.13
CA THR A 6 11.61 -16.49 -0.83
C THR A 6 11.32 -15.05 -0.44
N LEU A 7 11.52 -14.11 -1.37
CA LEU A 7 11.24 -12.69 -1.18
C LEU A 7 9.80 -12.38 -1.57
N ASN A 8 9.10 -11.63 -0.72
CA ASN A 8 7.80 -11.05 -1.06
C ASN A 8 8.02 -9.87 -2.02
N ARG A 9 8.24 -10.17 -3.31
CA ARG A 9 8.51 -9.18 -4.37
C ARG A 9 7.57 -7.98 -4.37
N PRO A 10 6.25 -8.13 -4.15
CA PRO A 10 5.32 -7.00 -4.07
C PRO A 10 5.75 -5.88 -3.12
N VAL A 11 6.44 -6.18 -2.01
CA VAL A 11 6.96 -5.16 -1.07
C VAL A 11 7.92 -4.17 -1.74
N PHE A 12 8.67 -4.60 -2.76
CA PHE A 12 9.69 -3.78 -3.43
C PHE A 12 9.21 -3.20 -4.76
N GLU A 13 8.17 -3.80 -5.36
CA GLU A 13 7.63 -3.40 -6.66
C GLU A 13 6.43 -2.45 -6.52
N GLN A 14 5.81 -2.35 -5.33
CA GLN A 14 4.65 -1.50 -5.09
C GLN A 14 4.98 -0.02 -5.27
N GLN A 15 4.25 0.63 -6.18
CA GLN A 15 4.42 2.05 -6.52
C GLN A 15 3.15 2.87 -6.32
N ALA A 16 2.00 2.24 -6.20
CA ALA A 16 0.71 2.91 -6.05
C ALA A 16 -0.09 2.27 -4.91
N PHE A 17 -0.69 3.07 -4.05
CA PHE A 17 -1.51 2.63 -2.94
C PHE A 17 -2.87 3.30 -3.06
N ASP A 18 -3.92 2.54 -2.80
CA ASP A 18 -5.29 3.02 -2.90
C ASP A 18 -6.10 2.46 -1.73
N SER A 19 -6.73 3.34 -0.96
CA SER A 19 -7.55 2.93 0.18
C SER A 19 -8.74 2.05 -0.21
N SER A 20 -9.16 2.09 -1.48
CA SER A 20 -10.22 1.24 -2.02
C SER A 20 -9.82 -0.20 -2.32
N ALA A 21 -8.52 -0.46 -2.40
CA ALA A 21 -7.96 -1.74 -2.77
C ALA A 21 -6.67 -1.96 -1.99
N LEU A 22 -6.80 -2.41 -0.74
CA LEU A 22 -5.68 -2.62 0.16
C LEU A 22 -4.72 -3.65 -0.43
N THR A 23 -3.44 -3.30 -0.48
CA THR A 23 -2.33 -4.16 -0.89
C THR A 23 -1.37 -4.34 0.28
N VAL A 24 -0.26 -5.06 0.06
CA VAL A 24 0.86 -5.04 0.99
C VAL A 24 1.34 -3.60 1.26
N LEU A 25 1.85 -3.36 2.47
CA LEU A 25 2.31 -2.04 2.97
C LEU A 25 1.22 -0.99 3.16
N ALA A 26 -0.06 -1.33 2.94
CA ALA A 26 -1.20 -0.49 3.28
C ALA A 26 -1.98 -1.11 4.45
N THR A 27 -2.40 -0.26 5.38
CA THR A 27 -3.24 -0.65 6.52
C THR A 27 -4.40 0.32 6.67
N LEU A 28 -5.61 -0.21 6.82
CA LEU A 28 -6.81 0.56 7.15
C LEU A 28 -7.19 0.30 8.60
N PHE A 29 -7.42 1.35 9.38
CA PHE A 29 -7.88 1.25 10.76
C PHE A 29 -9.30 1.77 10.86
N HIS A 30 -10.23 0.88 11.22
CA HIS A 30 -11.63 1.23 11.44
C HIS A 30 -11.95 1.29 12.94
N ARG A 31 -12.54 2.40 13.39
CA ARG A 31 -12.94 2.57 14.78
C ARG A 31 -14.41 2.24 15.00
N PHE A 32 -14.70 1.38 15.97
CA PHE A 32 -16.05 1.03 16.38
C PHE A 32 -16.48 1.87 17.57
N VAL A 33 -17.32 2.89 17.34
CA VAL A 33 -17.73 3.81 18.42
C VAL A 33 -18.83 3.20 19.29
N GLU A 34 -19.76 2.46 18.69
CA GLU A 34 -21.00 2.03 19.36
C GLU A 34 -20.95 0.53 19.68
N PRO A 35 -21.33 0.11 20.91
CA PRO A 35 -21.55 -1.30 21.23
C PRO A 35 -22.66 -1.88 20.35
N ALA A 36 -22.33 -2.90 19.56
CA ALA A 36 -23.25 -3.61 18.67
C ALA A 36 -22.60 -4.88 18.10
N ASP A 37 -23.39 -5.70 17.41
CA ASP A 37 -22.89 -6.73 16.50
C ASP A 37 -22.81 -6.16 15.07
N TYR A 38 -21.71 -6.48 14.38
CA TYR A 38 -21.43 -6.04 13.02
C TYR A 38 -21.08 -7.24 12.13
N ASP A 39 -21.52 -7.23 10.88
CA ASP A 39 -21.08 -8.15 9.83
C ASP A 39 -19.85 -7.58 9.12
N LEU A 40 -18.76 -8.34 9.11
CA LEU A 40 -17.54 -8.07 8.35
C LEU A 40 -17.51 -8.94 7.09
N THR A 41 -17.36 -8.32 5.93
CA THR A 41 -17.11 -9.01 4.66
C THR A 41 -15.79 -8.53 4.06
N VAL A 42 -14.92 -9.48 3.70
CA VAL A 42 -13.66 -9.19 2.99
C VAL A 42 -13.76 -9.76 1.58
N ARG A 43 -13.44 -8.92 0.60
CA ARG A 43 -13.31 -9.28 -0.81
C ARG A 43 -11.85 -9.21 -1.23
N ARG A 44 -11.45 -10.11 -2.12
CA ARG A 44 -10.19 -10.04 -2.87
C ARG A 44 -10.52 -10.16 -4.34
N ASP A 45 -10.12 -9.17 -5.14
CA ASP A 45 -10.41 -9.12 -6.58
C ASP A 45 -11.90 -9.39 -6.87
N ASP A 46 -12.77 -8.67 -6.15
CA ASP A 46 -14.23 -8.76 -6.23
C ASP A 46 -14.89 -10.08 -5.80
N ARG A 47 -14.12 -11.04 -5.30
CA ARG A 47 -14.65 -12.28 -4.72
C ARG A 47 -14.67 -12.19 -3.22
N VAL A 48 -15.79 -12.55 -2.60
CA VAL A 48 -15.87 -12.68 -1.14
C VAL A 48 -14.99 -13.85 -0.72
N ILE A 49 -14.00 -13.58 0.12
CA ILE A 49 -13.06 -14.59 0.64
C ILE A 49 -13.21 -14.82 2.14
N HIS A 50 -13.91 -13.92 2.84
CA HIS A 50 -14.13 -14.03 4.28
C HIS A 50 -15.43 -13.34 4.69
N ARG A 51 -16.14 -13.96 5.63
CA ARG A 51 -17.25 -13.36 6.37
C ARG A 51 -17.09 -13.71 7.85
N ALA A 52 -17.30 -12.74 8.71
CA ALA A 52 -17.20 -12.88 10.15
C ALA A 52 -18.12 -11.88 10.84
N SER A 53 -18.39 -12.09 12.13
CA SER A 53 -19.05 -11.09 12.97
C SER A 53 -18.03 -10.37 13.83
N VAL A 54 -18.20 -9.07 14.04
CA VAL A 54 -17.47 -8.28 15.03
C VAL A 54 -18.44 -7.88 16.13
N ARG A 55 -18.21 -8.37 17.34
CA ARG A 55 -18.96 -8.02 18.53
C ARG A 55 -18.23 -6.92 19.30
N VAL A 56 -18.87 -5.77 19.42
CA VAL A 56 -18.35 -4.64 20.18
C VAL A 56 -19.02 -4.62 21.54
N ALA A 57 -18.30 -5.03 22.56
CA ALA A 57 -18.77 -5.09 23.94
C ALA A 57 -18.53 -3.75 24.65
N ALA A 58 -19.38 -3.42 25.62
CA ALA A 58 -19.23 -2.20 26.41
C ALA A 58 -17.96 -2.21 27.29
N GLU A 59 -17.59 -3.38 27.84
CA GLU A 59 -16.44 -3.55 28.74
C GLU A 59 -15.75 -4.90 28.55
N GLY A 60 -14.51 -5.04 29.05
CA GLY A 60 -13.81 -6.33 29.18
C GLY A 60 -13.20 -6.93 27.91
N ALA A 61 -13.33 -6.25 26.76
CA ALA A 61 -12.77 -6.71 25.48
C ALA A 61 -11.49 -5.93 25.08
N PRO A 62 -10.66 -6.47 24.16
CA PRO A 62 -9.49 -5.76 23.65
C PRO A 62 -9.86 -4.44 22.95
N SER A 63 -9.03 -3.41 23.12
CA SER A 63 -9.20 -2.12 22.43
C SER A 63 -8.69 -2.14 20.99
N GLN A 64 -7.90 -3.14 20.60
CA GLN A 64 -7.39 -3.28 19.24
C GLN A 64 -7.33 -4.74 18.80
N LEU A 65 -7.67 -4.97 17.54
CA LEU A 65 -7.50 -6.23 16.84
C LEU A 65 -6.88 -5.95 15.47
N ASN A 66 -5.98 -6.81 14.99
CA ASN A 66 -5.39 -6.69 13.66
C ASN A 66 -5.69 -7.96 12.85
N LEU A 67 -6.21 -7.79 11.63
CA LEU A 67 -6.54 -8.87 10.70
C LEU A 67 -5.62 -8.81 9.49
N ASP A 68 -4.87 -9.90 9.31
CA ASP A 68 -4.05 -10.13 8.13
C ASP A 68 -4.89 -10.75 7.01
N LEU A 69 -5.32 -9.90 6.08
CA LEU A 69 -6.18 -10.25 4.96
C LEU A 69 -5.54 -11.30 4.02
N ALA A 70 -4.21 -11.39 4.00
CA ALA A 70 -3.49 -12.40 3.22
C ALA A 70 -3.61 -13.81 3.79
N LYS A 71 -3.91 -13.92 5.09
CA LYS A 71 -4.12 -15.20 5.79
C LYS A 71 -5.59 -15.59 5.86
N LEU A 72 -6.50 -14.73 5.41
CA LEU A 72 -7.91 -15.06 5.30
C LEU A 72 -8.09 -15.94 4.06
N GLY A 73 -8.25 -17.23 4.30
CA GLY A 73 -8.47 -18.24 3.29
C GLY A 73 -9.30 -19.38 3.86
N GLY A 74 -10.39 -19.72 3.17
CA GLY A 74 -11.36 -20.73 3.52
C GLY A 74 -12.58 -20.59 2.61
N GLU A 75 -13.39 -21.64 2.48
CA GLU A 75 -14.69 -21.49 1.83
C GLU A 75 -15.48 -20.35 2.51
N PRO A 76 -16.13 -19.45 1.75
CA PRO A 76 -16.98 -18.43 2.35
C PRO A 76 -18.07 -19.15 3.14
N ALA A 77 -18.00 -19.09 4.48
CA ALA A 77 -19.02 -19.66 5.33
C ALA A 77 -20.35 -19.00 4.95
N CYS A 78 -21.15 -19.73 4.18
CA CYS A 78 -22.44 -19.28 3.70
C CYS A 78 -23.38 -19.26 4.90
N ALA A 79 -23.40 -18.17 5.68
CA ALA A 79 -24.39 -17.88 6.73
C ALA A 79 -24.80 -19.09 7.60
N ARG A 80 -23.84 -19.95 7.97
CA ARG A 80 -24.07 -21.19 8.74
C ARG A 80 -23.12 -21.22 9.94
N GLU A 81 -23.60 -21.84 11.01
CA GLU A 81 -22.90 -22.05 12.29
C GLU A 81 -21.37 -22.19 12.14
N GLY A 82 -20.62 -21.43 12.95
CA GLY A 82 -19.16 -21.50 12.99
C GLY A 82 -18.42 -20.37 12.25
N ALA A 83 -19.11 -19.34 11.75
CA ALA A 83 -18.44 -18.13 11.29
C ALA A 83 -17.60 -17.51 12.42
N PRO A 84 -16.36 -17.05 12.14
CA PRO A 84 -15.53 -16.43 13.17
C PRO A 84 -16.22 -15.22 13.80
N VAL A 85 -16.10 -15.11 15.12
CA VAL A 85 -16.55 -13.94 15.89
C VAL A 85 -15.32 -13.26 16.47
N TYR A 86 -15.14 -11.99 16.13
CA TYR A 86 -14.12 -11.13 16.71
C TYR A 86 -14.74 -10.28 17.80
N THR A 87 -14.05 -10.07 18.91
CA THR A 87 -14.55 -9.24 20.02
C THR A 87 -13.66 -8.01 20.20
N LEU A 88 -14.27 -6.84 20.32
CA LEU A 88 -13.61 -5.56 20.58
C LEU A 88 -14.37 -4.79 21.68
N ALA A 89 -13.67 -3.92 22.41
CA ALA A 89 -14.31 -2.96 23.30
C ALA A 89 -14.91 -1.79 22.51
N ALA A 90 -15.92 -1.14 23.07
CA ALA A 90 -16.45 0.11 22.57
C ALA A 90 -15.34 1.18 22.46
N GLY A 91 -15.30 1.88 21.33
CA GLY A 91 -14.21 2.78 20.96
C GLY A 91 -12.97 2.07 20.40
N GLY A 92 -12.96 0.73 20.35
CA GLY A 92 -11.86 -0.08 19.87
C GLY A 92 -11.64 0.00 18.36
N VAL A 93 -10.49 -0.47 17.90
CA VAL A 93 -10.00 -0.31 16.53
C VAL A 93 -9.66 -1.66 15.90
N LEU A 94 -10.08 -1.84 14.65
CA LEU A 94 -9.70 -2.97 13.81
C LEU A 94 -8.71 -2.52 12.74
N GLY A 95 -7.48 -3.01 12.82
CA GLY A 95 -6.45 -2.83 11.78
C GLY A 95 -6.56 -3.92 10.71
N LEU A 96 -6.73 -3.52 9.45
CA LEU A 96 -6.90 -4.39 8.29
C LEU A 96 -5.68 -4.22 7.38
N TYR A 97 -4.89 -5.26 7.19
CA TYR A 97 -3.65 -5.20 6.40
C TYR A 97 -3.41 -6.50 5.64
N ALA A 98 -2.62 -6.47 4.56
CA ALA A 98 -2.15 -7.67 3.89
C ALA A 98 -0.65 -7.87 4.13
N SER A 99 -0.24 -8.98 4.74
CA SER A 99 1.19 -9.24 4.98
C SER A 99 1.94 -9.72 3.73
N ALA A 100 1.23 -10.27 2.74
CA ALA A 100 1.83 -10.86 1.55
C ALA A 100 0.91 -10.84 0.32
N GLY A 101 1.54 -11.05 -0.85
CA GLY A 101 0.84 -11.21 -2.12
C GLY A 101 0.54 -9.88 -2.84
N VAL A 102 -0.09 -10.03 -4.02
CA VAL A 102 -0.50 -8.93 -4.91
C VAL A 102 -2.00 -8.66 -4.86
N GLY A 103 -2.72 -9.30 -3.91
CA GLY A 103 -4.17 -9.22 -3.83
C GLY A 103 -4.65 -7.81 -3.52
N ARG A 104 -5.77 -7.43 -4.14
CA ARG A 104 -6.47 -6.16 -3.90
C ARG A 104 -7.67 -6.42 -3.00
N TYR A 105 -7.54 -6.05 -1.73
CA TYR A 105 -8.56 -6.34 -0.73
C TYR A 105 -9.50 -5.15 -0.52
N ALA A 106 -10.80 -5.45 -0.42
CA ALA A 106 -11.82 -4.50 -0.01
C ALA A 106 -12.60 -5.06 1.16
N VAL A 107 -13.02 -4.18 2.07
CA VAL A 107 -13.67 -4.54 3.32
C VAL A 107 -14.96 -3.75 3.47
N THR A 108 -16.03 -4.46 3.80
CA THR A 108 -17.32 -3.88 4.14
C THR A 108 -17.71 -4.31 5.54
N ILE A 109 -18.15 -3.35 6.37
CA ILE A 109 -18.64 -3.60 7.73
C ILE A 109 -20.04 -3.01 7.84
N VAL A 110 -20.97 -3.83 8.30
CA VAL A 110 -22.39 -3.48 8.41
C VAL A 110 -22.85 -3.70 9.85
N ARG A 111 -23.47 -2.70 10.46
CA ARG A 111 -24.08 -2.80 11.79
C ARG A 111 -25.42 -3.54 11.71
N LEU A 112 -25.70 -4.45 12.66
CA LEU A 112 -26.83 -5.40 12.61
C LEU A 112 -27.97 -5.16 13.59
N ASP A 113 -27.82 -4.24 14.55
CA ASP A 113 -28.72 -4.08 15.71
C ASP A 113 -29.91 -3.13 15.48
N GLN A 114 -30.12 -2.62 14.26
CA GLN A 114 -31.25 -1.77 13.89
C GLN A 114 -32.15 -2.50 12.88
N ARG A 115 -33.45 -2.16 12.86
CA ARG A 115 -34.40 -2.64 11.83
C ARG A 115 -33.90 -2.38 10.39
N GLU A 116 -32.91 -1.50 10.24
CA GLU A 116 -32.21 -1.19 9.01
C GLU A 116 -30.71 -1.53 9.12
N LYS A 117 -30.16 -2.11 8.06
CA LYS A 117 -28.72 -2.38 7.94
C LYS A 117 -28.00 -1.08 7.62
N ARG A 118 -27.04 -0.70 8.45
CA ARG A 118 -26.19 0.48 8.22
C ARG A 118 -24.77 0.07 7.87
N ILE A 119 -24.28 0.49 6.70
CA ILE A 119 -22.87 0.33 6.32
C ILE A 119 -22.05 1.36 7.11
N VAL A 120 -21.11 0.88 7.92
CA VAL A 120 -20.21 1.74 8.73
C VAL A 120 -18.81 1.84 8.12
N LEU A 121 -18.42 0.84 7.32
CA LEU A 121 -17.23 0.89 6.46
C LEU A 121 -17.58 0.25 5.12
N ASP A 122 -17.21 0.92 4.04
CA ASP A 122 -17.08 0.33 2.71
C ASP A 122 -15.79 0.89 2.10
N SER A 123 -14.69 0.18 2.29
CA SER A 123 -13.37 0.66 1.90
C SER A 123 -13.30 0.94 0.40
N ALA A 124 -14.02 0.17 -0.43
CA ALA A 124 -14.06 0.33 -1.88
C ALA A 124 -14.57 1.71 -2.32
N ARG A 125 -15.38 2.37 -1.48
CA ARG A 125 -15.89 3.72 -1.72
C ARG A 125 -15.00 4.78 -1.09
N ALA A 126 -14.78 4.68 0.22
CA ALA A 126 -14.06 5.68 0.99
C ALA A 126 -13.61 5.15 2.35
N VAL A 127 -12.56 5.74 2.89
CA VAL A 127 -12.21 5.68 4.31
C VAL A 127 -13.18 6.59 5.07
N PRO A 128 -13.93 6.10 6.06
CA PRO A 128 -14.83 6.91 6.88
C PRO A 128 -14.13 8.03 7.65
N ALA A 129 -14.90 9.04 8.06
CA ALA A 129 -14.41 10.03 9.01
C ALA A 129 -14.12 9.36 10.37
N GLY A 130 -13.00 9.74 10.99
CA GLY A 130 -12.50 9.16 12.25
C GLY A 130 -11.53 7.99 12.06
N ASP A 131 -11.47 7.40 10.86
CA ASP A 131 -10.61 6.28 10.53
C ASP A 131 -9.23 6.73 10.03
N LEU A 132 -8.27 5.79 10.05
CA LEU A 132 -6.91 6.02 9.59
C LEU A 132 -6.57 5.13 8.40
N PHE A 133 -5.82 5.68 7.45
CA PHE A 133 -5.19 4.91 6.38
C PHE A 133 -3.69 5.10 6.43
N ALA A 134 -2.93 4.03 6.57
CA ALA A 134 -1.48 4.06 6.68
C ALA A 134 -0.83 3.40 5.47
N VAL A 135 0.27 3.97 5.01
CA VAL A 135 1.08 3.43 3.91
C VAL A 135 2.56 3.47 4.29
N THR A 136 3.26 2.34 4.18
CA THR A 136 4.71 2.27 4.33
C THR A 136 5.38 2.44 2.96
N LEU A 137 6.18 3.50 2.81
CA LEU A 137 6.79 3.84 1.52
C LEU A 137 8.24 3.33 1.46
N VAL A 138 8.46 2.27 0.67
CA VAL A 138 9.76 1.58 0.60
C VAL A 138 10.65 2.14 -0.49
N ARG A 139 10.11 2.46 -1.67
CA ARG A 139 10.94 2.91 -2.80
C ARG A 139 11.27 4.41 -2.66
N PRO A 140 12.55 4.81 -2.74
CA PRO A 140 12.91 6.23 -2.74
C PRO A 140 12.39 6.96 -3.98
N GLY A 141 12.06 8.23 -3.81
CA GLY A 141 11.53 9.09 -4.87
C GLY A 141 10.46 10.05 -4.39
N LEU A 142 9.79 10.65 -5.35
CA LEU A 142 8.67 11.55 -5.16
C LEU A 142 7.34 10.81 -5.32
N TYR A 143 6.51 10.87 -4.30
CA TYR A 143 5.15 10.39 -4.32
C TYR A 143 4.17 11.56 -4.32
N GLN A 144 3.04 11.36 -4.98
CA GLN A 144 1.89 12.23 -4.91
C GLN A 144 0.79 11.54 -4.11
N ALA A 145 0.30 12.21 -3.07
CA ALA A 145 -0.90 11.83 -2.35
C ALA A 145 -2.08 12.63 -2.90
N LEU A 146 -3.17 11.95 -3.23
CA LEU A 146 -4.43 12.52 -3.69
C LEU A 146 -5.54 12.05 -2.77
N THR A 147 -6.41 12.99 -2.38
CA THR A 147 -7.66 12.70 -1.69
C THR A 147 -8.81 13.09 -2.58
N VAL A 148 -9.80 12.21 -2.66
CA VAL A 148 -11.02 12.43 -3.44
C VAL A 148 -12.21 12.00 -2.61
N GLY A 149 -13.10 12.94 -2.28
CA GLY A 149 -14.37 12.68 -1.63
C GLY A 149 -15.43 13.66 -2.11
N ASP A 150 -16.67 13.43 -1.70
CA ASP A 150 -17.82 14.25 -2.11
C ASP A 150 -17.67 15.71 -1.63
N GLN A 151 -16.94 15.92 -0.53
CA GLN A 151 -16.76 17.22 0.11
C GLN A 151 -15.50 17.96 -0.37
N GLY A 152 -14.71 17.37 -1.28
CA GLY A 152 -13.58 18.05 -1.90
C GLY A 152 -12.43 17.13 -2.28
N ARG A 153 -11.33 17.76 -2.71
CA ARG A 153 -10.12 17.08 -3.17
C ARG A 153 -8.89 17.78 -2.62
N GLY A 154 -7.89 16.98 -2.28
CA GLY A 154 -6.59 17.45 -1.83
C GLY A 154 -5.48 16.80 -2.63
N LYS A 155 -4.35 17.49 -2.66
CA LYS A 155 -3.12 16.98 -3.27
C LYS A 155 -1.97 17.32 -2.34
N GLY A 156 -1.03 16.39 -2.22
CA GLY A 156 0.18 16.57 -1.46
C GLY A 156 1.35 15.78 -2.03
N GLU A 157 2.52 16.10 -1.51
CA GLU A 157 3.81 15.60 -1.97
C GLU A 157 4.54 14.90 -0.83
N LEU A 158 4.97 13.66 -1.08
CA LEU A 158 5.77 12.89 -0.12
C LEU A 158 7.11 12.58 -0.75
N ARG A 159 8.18 13.10 -0.15
CA ARG A 159 9.55 12.85 -0.61
C ARG A 159 10.18 11.77 0.25
N VAL A 160 10.51 10.64 -0.38
CA VAL A 160 11.09 9.46 0.26
C VAL A 160 12.56 9.37 -0.10
N ALA A 161 13.43 9.41 0.90
CA ALA A 161 14.88 9.28 0.71
C ALA A 161 15.42 8.00 1.35
N LEU A 162 16.58 7.52 0.88
CA LEU A 162 17.36 6.56 1.66
C LEU A 162 18.02 7.30 2.84
N PRO A 163 18.07 6.70 4.04
CA PRO A 163 18.87 7.25 5.12
C PRO A 163 20.35 7.21 4.74
N LYS A 164 21.09 8.26 5.10
CA LYS A 164 22.54 8.36 4.97
C LYS A 164 23.21 8.01 6.29
N GLU A 165 24.52 7.76 6.23
CA GLU A 165 25.31 7.55 7.43
C GLU A 165 25.20 8.77 8.37
N GLY A 166 24.88 8.52 9.64
CA GLY A 166 24.62 9.55 10.64
C GLY A 166 23.18 10.06 10.71
N ASP A 167 22.30 9.70 9.77
CA ASP A 167 20.88 10.04 9.86
C ASP A 167 20.21 9.27 11.01
N LYS A 168 19.44 10.00 11.83
CA LYS A 168 18.62 9.39 12.87
C LYS A 168 17.35 8.80 12.26
N LEU A 169 17.41 7.55 11.83
CA LEU A 169 16.22 6.82 11.38
C LEU A 169 15.31 6.49 12.58
N ARG A 170 14.12 7.07 12.60
CA ARG A 170 13.07 6.79 13.61
C ARG A 170 11.97 5.96 12.98
N VAL A 171 12.14 4.64 13.00
CA VAL A 171 11.12 3.71 12.47
C VAL A 171 9.86 3.65 13.34
N ASP A 172 9.95 4.15 14.57
CA ASP A 172 8.86 4.23 15.55
C ASP A 172 7.95 5.46 15.36
N GLN A 173 8.35 6.44 14.55
CA GLN A 173 7.59 7.65 14.30
C GLN A 173 6.99 7.64 12.90
N ALA A 174 5.66 7.57 12.83
CA ALA A 174 4.93 7.76 11.59
C ALA A 174 4.78 9.25 11.29
N THR A 175 4.81 9.60 10.00
CA THR A 175 4.44 10.93 9.54
C THR A 175 2.92 11.02 9.49
N LEU A 176 2.32 11.88 10.31
CA LEU A 176 0.87 12.12 10.29
C LEU A 176 0.52 13.17 9.25
N ILE A 177 -0.49 12.88 8.43
CA ILE A 177 -1.14 13.83 7.53
C ILE A 177 -2.63 13.86 7.90
N GLU A 178 -3.07 14.99 8.41
CA GLU A 178 -4.48 15.21 8.67
C GLU A 178 -5.19 15.63 7.38
N LEU A 179 -6.33 15.00 7.12
CA LEU A 179 -7.24 15.48 6.10
C LEU A 179 -8.10 16.55 6.76
N GLY A 180 -7.79 17.80 6.46
CA GLY A 180 -8.55 18.95 6.90
C GLY A 180 -9.87 19.09 6.16
N ASP A 181 -10.53 20.22 6.40
CA ASP A 181 -11.78 20.55 5.74
C ASP A 181 -11.62 20.57 4.22
N GLN A 182 -12.66 20.19 3.50
CA GLN A 182 -12.68 20.10 2.03
C GLN A 182 -11.66 19.11 1.44
N GLY A 183 -11.15 18.17 2.25
CA GLY A 183 -10.25 17.12 1.82
C GLY A 183 -8.79 17.55 1.65
N LEU A 184 -8.42 18.77 2.08
CA LEU A 184 -7.04 19.26 1.99
C LEU A 184 -6.09 18.49 2.91
N LEU A 185 -4.87 18.21 2.44
CA LEU A 185 -3.85 17.51 3.21
C LEU A 185 -3.07 18.51 4.08
N ARG A 186 -2.84 18.17 5.36
CA ARG A 186 -2.05 18.98 6.30
C ARG A 186 -1.07 18.09 7.09
N PRO A 187 0.24 18.24 6.89
CA PRO A 187 0.88 19.07 5.86
C PRO A 187 0.56 18.55 4.45
N ASP A 188 0.61 19.42 3.45
CA ASP A 188 0.51 19.06 2.03
C ASP A 188 1.85 18.59 1.45
N ALA A 189 2.94 18.75 2.19
CA ALA A 189 4.25 18.21 1.85
C ALA A 189 4.93 17.55 3.06
N ALA A 190 5.54 16.39 2.87
CA ALA A 190 6.30 15.72 3.91
C ALA A 190 7.57 15.04 3.39
N LYS A 191 8.56 14.92 4.26
CA LYS A 191 9.82 14.20 4.00
C LYS A 191 9.90 13.01 4.94
N LEU A 192 10.25 11.86 4.38
CA LEU A 192 10.35 10.59 5.09
C LEU A 192 11.50 9.76 4.54
N PHE A 193 11.97 8.82 5.34
CA PHE A 193 12.91 7.80 4.91
C PHE A 193 12.19 6.56 4.38
N SER A 194 12.85 5.85 3.48
CA SER A 194 12.43 4.53 3.01
C SER A 194 12.11 3.61 4.19
N GLY A 195 10.94 2.98 4.15
CA GLY A 195 10.43 2.10 5.20
C GLY A 195 9.67 2.83 6.32
N GLN A 196 9.61 4.17 6.34
CA GLN A 196 8.71 4.88 7.24
C GLN A 196 7.28 4.89 6.71
N SER A 197 6.33 4.96 7.65
CA SER A 197 4.91 5.04 7.32
C SER A 197 4.41 6.47 7.34
N VAL A 198 3.57 6.80 6.35
CA VAL A 198 2.68 7.95 6.40
C VAL A 198 1.31 7.47 6.86
N VAL A 199 0.69 8.20 7.78
CA VAL A 199 -0.65 7.91 8.31
C VAL A 199 -1.55 9.07 7.95
N PHE A 200 -2.62 8.78 7.23
CA PHE A 200 -3.66 9.72 6.88
C PHE A 200 -4.79 9.62 7.90
N GLN A 201 -5.07 10.71 8.60
CA GLN A 201 -6.20 10.81 9.53
C GLN A 201 -7.39 11.48 8.84
N CYS A 202 -8.47 10.73 8.61
CA CYS A 202 -9.61 11.20 7.83
C CYS A 202 -10.60 11.94 8.73
N LYS A 203 -10.75 13.26 8.58
CA LYS A 203 -11.85 14.01 9.24
C LYS A 203 -13.16 13.99 8.44
N LEU A 204 -13.07 13.62 7.16
CA LEU A 204 -14.19 13.51 6.23
C LEU A 204 -14.07 12.18 5.46
N PRO A 205 -15.18 11.58 5.01
CA PRO A 205 -15.13 10.40 4.17
C PRO A 205 -14.39 10.67 2.86
N THR A 206 -13.36 9.88 2.55
CA THR A 206 -12.52 10.11 1.36
C THR A 206 -11.83 8.85 0.87
N ARG A 207 -11.57 8.78 -0.44
CA ARG A 207 -10.58 7.87 -1.00
C ARG A 207 -9.21 8.52 -0.96
N ILE A 208 -8.18 7.73 -0.64
CA ILE A 208 -6.79 8.18 -0.63
C ILE A 208 -6.01 7.37 -1.65
N GLN A 209 -5.26 8.05 -2.49
CA GLN A 209 -4.34 7.45 -3.46
C GLN A 209 -2.94 8.00 -3.23
N VAL A 210 -1.94 7.14 -3.20
CA VAL A 210 -0.53 7.52 -3.08
C VAL A 210 0.24 6.86 -4.21
N GLN A 211 0.88 7.63 -5.08
CA GLN A 211 1.56 7.10 -6.26
C GLN A 211 2.98 7.66 -6.39
N LEU A 212 3.94 6.78 -6.65
CA LEU A 212 5.30 7.17 -7.03
C LEU A 212 5.25 7.83 -8.41
N VAL A 213 5.50 9.13 -8.46
CA VAL A 213 5.50 9.92 -9.70
C VAL A 213 6.89 10.07 -10.29
N LYS A 214 7.93 10.04 -9.45
CA LYS A 214 9.33 10.11 -9.89
C LYS A 214 10.21 9.22 -8.99
N PRO A 215 10.70 8.07 -9.45
CA PRO A 215 11.68 7.30 -8.69
C PRO A 215 13.01 8.07 -8.59
N ASP A 216 13.74 7.86 -7.50
CA ASP A 216 15.15 8.28 -7.45
C ASP A 216 16.02 7.25 -8.20
N ASP A 217 16.94 7.73 -9.04
CA ASP A 217 17.80 6.90 -9.90
C ASP A 217 18.94 6.16 -9.13
N ALA A 218 18.91 6.16 -7.80
CA ALA A 218 20.05 5.75 -6.98
C ALA A 218 20.33 4.22 -6.93
N ILE A 219 19.48 3.37 -7.52
CA ILE A 219 19.68 1.90 -7.54
C ILE A 219 20.48 1.43 -8.78
N THR A 220 21.00 2.35 -9.60
CA THR A 220 21.98 2.05 -10.68
C THR A 220 23.40 2.55 -10.38
N GLY A 221 23.75 2.75 -9.11
CA GLY A 221 25.10 3.16 -8.66
C GLY A 221 25.98 2.00 -8.20
N GLY A 222 26.09 0.93 -8.98
CA GLY A 222 27.12 -0.09 -8.76
C GLY A 222 28.49 0.42 -9.19
N GLY A 223 29.39 0.64 -8.21
CA GLY A 223 30.86 0.61 -8.35
C GLY A 223 31.50 1.49 -9.42
N GLY A 224 32.06 2.64 -9.02
CA GLY A 224 32.90 3.42 -9.94
C GLY A 224 33.44 4.70 -9.32
N GLY A 225 34.27 4.57 -8.28
CA GLY A 225 34.97 5.71 -7.68
C GLY A 225 36.42 5.34 -7.38
N GLY A 226 37.34 5.78 -8.24
CA GLY A 226 38.78 5.84 -7.92
C GLY A 226 39.72 5.19 -8.93
N GLY A 227 39.76 5.69 -10.18
CA GLY A 227 40.81 5.32 -11.12
C GLY A 227 40.82 6.27 -12.31
N THR A 228 41.59 7.34 -12.22
CA THR A 228 41.91 8.22 -13.35
C THR A 228 42.47 7.37 -14.49
N PRO A 229 41.90 7.38 -15.71
CA PRO A 229 42.51 6.66 -16.82
C PRO A 229 43.84 7.34 -17.19
N PRO A 230 44.92 6.58 -17.45
CA PRO A 230 46.18 7.18 -17.89
C PRO A 230 46.02 7.77 -19.30
N PRO A 231 46.86 8.74 -19.69
CA PRO A 231 46.78 9.36 -21.01
C PRO A 231 47.09 8.33 -22.09
N VAL A 232 46.14 8.14 -23.01
CA VAL A 232 46.31 7.31 -24.21
C VAL A 232 47.24 8.04 -25.17
N GLY A 233 48.48 7.57 -25.28
CA GLY A 233 49.43 7.99 -26.32
C GLY A 233 48.96 7.55 -27.73
N PRO A 234 49.47 8.19 -28.80
CA PRO A 234 48.91 8.01 -30.15
C PRO A 234 49.25 6.62 -30.70
N GLY A 235 48.25 5.73 -30.70
CA GLY A 235 48.32 4.40 -31.30
C GLY A 235 48.11 4.46 -32.81
N ARG A 236 49.12 3.98 -33.54
CA ARG A 236 49.21 3.78 -34.99
C ARG A 236 47.95 3.07 -35.58
N PRO A 237 47.45 3.47 -36.77
CA PRO A 237 46.27 2.84 -37.34
C PRO A 237 46.59 1.45 -37.93
N PRO A 238 45.73 0.44 -37.74
CA PRO A 238 45.84 -0.81 -38.47
C PRO A 238 45.30 -0.66 -39.91
N ARG A 239 46.03 -1.27 -40.84
CA ARG A 239 45.76 -1.34 -42.28
C ARG A 239 44.45 -2.08 -42.54
N GLY A 240 43.66 -1.56 -43.48
CA GLY A 240 42.43 -2.18 -43.94
C GLY A 240 42.66 -3.39 -44.83
N GLU A 241 41.62 -4.22 -44.93
CA GLU A 241 41.19 -4.96 -46.13
C GLU A 241 39.74 -5.47 -45.91
N PRO A 242 39.00 -5.82 -46.97
CA PRO A 242 37.65 -5.30 -47.20
C PRO A 242 36.48 -6.18 -46.72
N ILE A 243 35.36 -5.51 -46.49
CA ILE A 243 34.06 -6.06 -46.11
C ILE A 243 33.46 -6.86 -47.27
N ARG A 244 33.27 -8.18 -47.09
CA ARG A 244 32.39 -9.00 -47.94
C ARG A 244 30.94 -8.86 -47.47
N VAL A 245 30.13 -8.16 -48.26
CA VAL A 245 28.67 -8.09 -48.10
C VAL A 245 28.05 -9.41 -48.59
N ARG A 246 27.44 -10.19 -47.70
CA ARG A 246 26.49 -11.24 -48.10
C ARG A 246 25.07 -10.65 -48.07
N ARG A 247 24.47 -10.52 -49.26
CA ARG A 247 23.04 -10.34 -49.46
C ARG A 247 22.34 -11.67 -49.18
N GLU A 248 21.44 -11.71 -48.20
CA GLU A 248 20.41 -12.74 -48.15
C GLU A 248 19.09 -12.16 -48.66
N VAL A 249 18.51 -12.92 -49.58
CA VAL A 249 17.33 -12.62 -50.38
C VAL A 249 16.10 -13.02 -49.58
N ILE A 250 15.16 -12.08 -49.48
CA ILE A 250 13.80 -12.32 -48.99
C ILE A 250 13.03 -13.02 -50.11
N THR A 251 12.56 -14.23 -49.87
CA THR A 251 11.45 -14.82 -50.62
C THR A 251 10.24 -14.96 -49.71
N ARG A 252 9.25 -14.10 -49.97
CA ARG A 252 7.84 -14.34 -49.64
C ARG A 252 7.39 -15.57 -50.43
N ASP A 253 6.57 -16.42 -49.81
CA ASP A 253 5.58 -17.15 -50.58
C ASP A 253 4.23 -17.19 -49.86
N HIS A 254 3.20 -17.01 -50.67
CA HIS A 254 1.78 -16.96 -50.31
C HIS A 254 1.16 -18.33 -50.56
N ARG A 255 0.46 -18.88 -49.55
CA ARG A 255 -0.89 -19.48 -49.57
C ARG A 255 -1.06 -20.49 -48.45
#